data_AF-A0A3M2AEX0-F1
#
_entry.id   AF-A0A3M2AEX0-F1
#
_cell.length_a   1.000
_cell.length_b   1.000
_cell.length_c   1.000
_cell.angle_alpha   90.00
_cell.angle_beta   90.00
_cell.angle_gamma   90.00
#
_symmetry.space_group_name_H-M   'P 1'
#
loop_
_entity.id
_entity.type
_entity.pdbx_description
1 polymer ?
#
loop_
_entity_poly.entity_id
_entity_poly.type
_entity_poly.pdbx_seq_one_letter_code
_entity_poly.pdbx_strand_id
1 'polypeptide(L)'
;MQEGADGGLARHWTLDPAVAYLNHGSFGACPRPVLDYQAELRRRLERQPVRFLGRELPGMLDGARVMLAAFLGADPDDLVFVRNATTGVNAVLRHLPLAAGDEILVSDQEYNACR
;
A
#
# COMPACT_ATOMS: atom_id res chain seq x y z
N MET A 1 -17.95 -35.43 -1.59
CA MET A 1 -17.38 -34.54 -2.62
C MET A 1 -18.34 -33.41 -2.80
N GLN A 2 -18.05 -32.28 -2.15
CA GLN A 2 -18.84 -31.05 -2.30
C GLN A 2 -17.93 -30.08 -3.03
N GLU A 3 -18.30 -29.73 -4.26
CA GLU A 3 -17.65 -28.71 -5.06
C GLU A 3 -17.64 -27.41 -4.25
N GLY A 4 -16.49 -27.12 -3.64
CA GLY A 4 -16.28 -25.90 -2.88
C GLY A 4 -16.37 -24.74 -3.84
N ALA A 5 -17.15 -23.73 -3.47
CA ALA A 5 -17.34 -22.49 -4.20
C ALA A 5 -16.00 -21.94 -4.70
N ASP A 6 -15.70 -22.14 -5.99
CA ASP A 6 -14.67 -21.40 -6.68
C ASP A 6 -15.24 -19.99 -6.87
N GLY A 7 -15.16 -19.20 -5.79
CA GLY A 7 -15.60 -17.81 -5.78
C GLY A 7 -14.86 -17.13 -6.90
N GLY A 8 -15.54 -16.77 -7.99
CA GLY A 8 -14.94 -16.44 -9.28
C GLY A 8 -13.86 -15.35 -9.25
N LEU A 9 -13.69 -14.67 -8.12
CA LEU A 9 -12.60 -13.76 -7.86
C LEU A 9 -11.22 -14.44 -7.78
N ALA A 10 -11.10 -15.69 -7.32
CA ALA A 10 -9.81 -16.37 -7.09
C ALA A 10 -8.89 -16.38 -8.33
N ARG A 11 -9.47 -16.49 -9.53
CA ARG A 11 -8.76 -16.41 -10.83
C ARG A 11 -7.91 -15.14 -11.00
N HIS A 12 -8.26 -14.06 -10.29
CA HIS A 12 -7.52 -12.81 -10.35
C HIS A 12 -6.19 -12.87 -9.59
N TRP A 13 -5.89 -13.89 -8.80
CA TRP A 13 -4.61 -14.04 -8.12
C TRP A 13 -3.72 -15.07 -8.81
N THR A 14 -2.40 -14.92 -8.60
CA THR A 14 -1.37 -15.85 -9.09
C THR A 14 -0.85 -16.76 -7.97
N LEU A 15 -1.65 -16.96 -6.92
CA LEU A 15 -1.30 -17.83 -5.81
C LEU A 15 -1.17 -19.28 -6.30
N ASP A 16 -0.34 -20.08 -5.61
CA ASP A 16 -0.19 -21.50 -5.90
C ASP A 16 -1.53 -22.23 -5.68
N PRO A 17 -2.14 -22.84 -6.72
CA PRO A 17 -3.43 -23.51 -6.58
C PRO A 17 -3.40 -24.75 -5.68
N ALA A 18 -2.21 -25.29 -5.38
CA ALA A 18 -2.05 -26.40 -4.44
C ALA A 18 -2.04 -25.94 -2.97
N VAL A 19 -1.97 -24.63 -2.71
CA VAL A 19 -1.84 -24.07 -1.36
C VAL A 19 -3.08 -23.27 -0.99
N ALA A 20 -3.75 -23.68 0.08
CA ALA A 20 -4.77 -22.86 0.73
C ALA A 20 -4.10 -21.68 1.44
N TYR A 21 -4.00 -20.54 0.77
CA TYR A 21 -3.34 -19.35 1.31
C TYR A 21 -4.26 -18.59 2.28
N LEU A 22 -4.16 -18.92 3.57
CA LEU A 22 -5.04 -18.39 4.62
C LEU A 22 -4.51 -17.13 5.32
N ASN A 23 -3.30 -16.65 4.98
CA ASN A 23 -2.65 -15.53 5.68
C ASN A 23 -2.42 -14.31 4.77
N HIS A 24 -3.49 -13.82 4.13
CA HIS A 24 -3.42 -12.61 3.30
C HIS A 24 -3.12 -11.34 4.12
N GLY A 25 -3.42 -11.34 5.42
CA GLY A 25 -3.21 -10.19 6.31
C GLY A 25 -1.75 -9.84 6.59
N SER A 26 -0.80 -10.75 6.32
CA SER A 26 0.63 -10.49 6.58
C SER A 26 1.29 -9.67 5.49
N PHE A 27 1.38 -10.20 4.26
CA PHE A 27 2.06 -9.55 3.13
C PHE A 27 1.13 -9.26 1.95
N GLY A 28 -0.11 -9.77 2.00
CA GLY A 28 -1.05 -9.71 0.91
C GLY A 28 -0.65 -10.57 -0.30
N ALA A 29 -1.45 -10.45 -1.34
CA ALA A 29 -1.14 -10.91 -2.69
C ALA A 29 -1.81 -9.97 -3.69
N CYS A 30 -1.05 -9.52 -4.68
CA CYS A 30 -1.51 -8.55 -5.65
C CYS A 30 -2.31 -9.25 -6.77
N PRO A 31 -3.51 -8.79 -7.14
CA PRO A 31 -4.26 -9.39 -8.24
C PRO A 31 -3.60 -9.07 -9.61
N ARG A 32 -3.75 -9.98 -10.56
CA ARG A 32 -3.20 -9.93 -11.93
C ARG A 32 -3.36 -8.58 -12.61
N PRO A 33 -4.55 -7.92 -12.62
CA PRO A 33 -4.68 -6.63 -13.30
C PRO A 33 -3.76 -5.54 -12.74
N VAL A 34 -3.48 -5.58 -11.43
CA VAL A 34 -2.57 -4.62 -10.78
C VAL A 34 -1.12 -4.96 -11.10
N LEU A 35 -0.75 -6.26 -11.11
CA LEU A 35 0.58 -6.71 -11.54
C LEU A 35 0.87 -6.34 -12.99
N ASP A 36 -0.11 -6.48 -13.89
CA ASP A 36 0.01 -6.14 -15.30
C ASP A 36 0.25 -4.63 -15.48
N TYR A 37 -0.48 -3.80 -14.73
CA TYR A 37 -0.28 -2.35 -14.73
C TYR A 37 1.09 -1.97 -14.16
N GLN A 38 1.53 -2.59 -13.06
CA GLN A 38 2.88 -2.37 -12.51
C GLN A 38 3.97 -2.72 -13.52
N ALA A 39 3.82 -3.83 -14.26
CA ALA A 39 4.76 -4.22 -15.31
C ALA A 39 4.79 -3.17 -16.44
N GLU A 40 3.64 -2.59 -16.80
CA GLU A 40 3.60 -1.51 -17.79
C GLU A 40 4.28 -0.23 -17.29
N LEU A 41 4.06 0.18 -16.04
CA LEU A 41 4.76 1.31 -15.45
C LEU A 41 6.26 1.12 -15.46
N ARG A 42 6.74 -0.10 -15.15
CA ARG A 42 8.16 -0.43 -15.22
C ARG A 42 8.71 -0.29 -16.64
N ARG A 43 7.99 -0.83 -17.64
CA ARG A 43 8.40 -0.66 -19.04
C ARG A 43 8.42 0.81 -19.47
N ARG A 44 7.46 1.64 -19.01
CA ARG A 44 7.45 3.09 -19.27
C ARG A 44 8.65 3.80 -18.65
N LEU A 45 8.97 3.49 -17.39
CA LEU A 45 10.13 4.01 -16.69
C LEU A 45 11.42 3.71 -17.48
N GLU A 46 11.66 2.44 -17.85
CA GLU A 46 12.89 2.05 -18.55
C GLU A 46 13.00 2.63 -19.96
N ARG A 47 11.88 2.88 -20.64
CA ARG A 47 11.89 3.51 -21.97
C ARG A 47 12.37 4.96 -21.96
N GLN A 48 12.03 5.74 -20.94
CA GLN A 48 12.44 7.14 -20.85
C GLN A 48 12.42 7.67 -19.40
N PRO A 49 13.42 7.32 -18.57
CA PRO A 49 13.35 7.50 -17.11
C PRO A 49 13.24 8.96 -16.68
N VAL A 50 13.97 9.88 -17.33
CA VAL A 50 13.93 11.31 -17.00
C VAL A 50 12.55 11.92 -17.25
N ARG A 51 11.91 11.56 -18.37
CA ARG A 51 10.54 12.03 -18.66
C ARG A 51 9.55 11.41 -17.68
N PHE A 52 9.63 10.10 -17.47
CA PHE A 52 8.69 9.39 -16.62
C PHE A 52 8.74 9.92 -15.18
N LEU A 53 9.93 9.95 -14.57
CA LEU A 53 10.11 10.40 -13.18
C LEU A 53 9.87 11.90 -13.02
N GLY A 54 10.36 12.72 -13.97
CA GLY A 54 10.32 14.18 -13.84
C GLY A 54 9.02 14.84 -14.28
N ARG A 55 8.20 14.19 -15.11
CA ARG A 55 7.00 14.81 -15.71
C ARG A 55 5.73 13.98 -15.59
N GLU A 56 5.81 12.65 -15.64
CA GLU A 56 4.62 11.80 -15.67
C GLU A 56 4.22 11.32 -14.27
N LEU A 57 5.19 10.80 -13.50
CA LEU A 57 4.94 10.20 -12.19
C LEU A 57 4.24 11.14 -11.19
N PRO A 58 4.59 12.43 -11.06
CA PRO A 58 3.92 13.32 -10.10
C PRO A 58 2.41 13.41 -10.33
N GLY A 59 1.98 13.69 -11.58
CA GLY A 59 0.55 13.76 -11.90
C GLY A 59 -0.17 12.42 -11.76
N MET A 60 0.53 11.30 -11.97
CA MET A 60 -0.03 9.97 -11.72
C MET A 60 -0.24 9.69 -10.22
N LEU A 61 0.70 10.13 -9.36
CA LEU A 61 0.57 10.04 -7.91
C LEU A 61 -0.57 10.93 -7.40
N ASP A 62 -0.72 12.15 -7.93
CA ASP A 62 -1.84 13.04 -7.60
C ASP A 62 -3.19 12.41 -7.96
N GLY A 63 -3.31 11.83 -9.16
CA GLY A 63 -4.52 11.11 -9.55
C GLY A 63 -4.83 9.93 -8.63
N ALA A 64 -3.81 9.15 -8.25
CA ALA A 64 -3.97 8.04 -7.31
C ALA A 64 -4.40 8.52 -5.91
N ARG A 65 -3.84 9.65 -5.43
CA ARG A 65 -4.18 10.27 -4.16
C ARG A 65 -5.64 10.73 -4.12
N VAL A 66 -6.13 11.37 -5.19
CA VAL A 66 -7.54 11.79 -5.30
C VAL A 66 -8.50 10.60 -5.27
N MET A 67 -8.21 9.52 -6.00
CA MET A 67 -9.04 8.33 -5.98
C MET A 67 -9.07 7.66 -4.59
N LEU A 68 -7.91 7.58 -3.92
CA LEU A 68 -7.82 7.02 -2.58
C LEU A 68 -8.56 7.88 -1.54
N ALA A 69 -8.45 9.20 -1.64
CA ALA A 69 -9.15 10.14 -0.77
C ALA A 69 -10.67 9.97 -0.87
N ALA A 70 -11.20 9.86 -2.10
CA ALA A 70 -12.61 9.58 -2.32
C ALA A 70 -13.06 8.23 -1.72
N PHE A 71 -12.22 7.19 -1.81
CA PHE A 71 -12.50 5.90 -1.19
C PHE A 71 -12.52 5.96 0.35
N LEU A 72 -11.63 6.74 0.96
CA LEU A 72 -11.52 6.90 2.41
C LEU A 72 -12.49 7.94 3.00
N GLY A 73 -13.10 8.78 2.16
CA GLY A 73 -13.89 9.94 2.61
C GLY A 73 -13.04 11.06 3.22
N ALA A 74 -11.81 11.24 2.73
CA ALA A 74 -10.85 12.24 3.21
C ALA A 74 -10.63 13.36 2.16
N ASP A 75 -10.04 14.48 2.60
CA ASP A 75 -9.50 15.48 1.68
C ASP A 75 -8.22 14.93 1.02
N PRO A 76 -8.07 14.99 -0.32
CA PRO A 76 -6.83 14.59 -0.95
C PRO A 76 -5.60 15.30 -0.40
N ASP A 77 -5.69 16.54 0.06
CA ASP A 77 -4.56 17.32 0.58
C ASP A 77 -4.09 16.87 1.97
N ASP A 78 -4.90 16.08 2.68
CA ASP A 78 -4.50 15.37 3.89
C ASP A 78 -3.83 14.00 3.57
N LEU A 79 -3.85 13.61 2.29
CA LEU A 79 -3.31 12.41 1.64
C LEU A 79 -1.80 12.45 1.34
N VAL A 80 -0.99 11.50 1.82
CA VAL A 80 0.36 11.26 1.25
C VAL A 80 0.70 9.77 1.13
N PHE A 81 1.51 9.41 0.14
CA PHE A 81 2.03 8.05 -0.02
C PHE A 81 3.38 7.89 0.68
N VAL A 82 3.48 6.86 1.53
CA VAL A 82 4.73 6.39 2.15
C VAL A 82 4.93 4.91 1.85
N ARG A 83 6.14 4.40 2.10
CA ARG A 83 6.53 3.04 1.69
C ARG A 83 5.73 1.92 2.39
N ASN A 84 5.37 2.11 3.65
CA ASN A 84 4.66 1.14 4.49
C ASN A 84 4.21 1.79 5.81
N ALA A 85 3.40 1.06 6.60
CA ALA A 85 2.88 1.52 7.89
C ALA A 85 3.98 1.95 8.87
N THR A 86 5.05 1.16 9.02
CA THR A 86 6.18 1.47 9.91
C THR A 86 6.86 2.79 9.55
N THR A 87 7.00 3.08 8.24
CA THR A 87 7.54 4.37 7.77
C THR A 87 6.59 5.52 8.14
N GLY A 88 5.28 5.34 8.02
CA GLY A 88 4.29 6.33 8.43
C GLY A 88 4.35 6.66 9.92
N VAL A 89 4.37 5.63 10.78
CA VAL A 89 4.51 5.80 12.24
C VAL A 89 5.80 6.55 12.58
N ASN A 90 6.93 6.15 12.01
CA ASN A 90 8.21 6.83 12.24
C ASN A 90 8.21 8.29 11.75
N ALA A 91 7.53 8.58 10.63
CA ALA A 91 7.45 9.94 10.12
C ALA A 91 6.76 10.88 11.11
N VAL A 92 5.67 10.42 11.77
CA VAL A 92 4.99 11.21 12.80
C VAL A 92 5.84 11.33 14.06
N LEU A 93 6.25 10.20 14.65
CA LEU A 93 6.91 10.19 15.96
C LEU A 93 8.23 10.98 15.97
N ARG A 94 8.99 10.97 14.87
CA ARG A 94 10.26 11.70 14.76
C ARG A 94 10.12 13.21 14.63
N HIS A 95 8.91 13.73 14.39
CA HIS A 95 8.65 15.15 14.19
C HIS A 95 7.74 15.74 15.28
N LEU A 96 7.34 14.95 16.28
CA LEU A 96 6.65 15.48 17.45
C LEU A 96 7.63 16.31 18.30
N PRO A 97 7.29 17.56 18.66
CA PRO A 97 8.16 18.43 19.46
C PRO A 97 8.04 18.09 20.95
N LEU A 98 8.40 16.86 21.33
CA LEU A 98 8.30 16.37 22.70
C LEU A 98 9.30 17.11 23.61
N ALA A 99 8.81 17.50 24.78
CA ALA A 99 9.59 18.14 25.83
C ALA A 99 9.82 17.18 27.01
N ALA A 100 10.71 17.58 27.92
CA ALA A 100 10.92 16.84 29.16
C ALA A 100 9.60 16.79 29.97
N GLY A 101 9.16 15.57 30.29
CA GLY A 101 7.91 15.31 30.99
C GLY A 101 6.76 14.85 30.10
N ASP A 102 6.91 14.90 28.76
CA ASP A 102 5.92 14.33 27.85
C ASP A 102 6.01 12.80 27.81
N GLU A 103 4.87 12.15 27.62
CA GLU A 103 4.74 10.69 27.56
C GLU A 103 4.01 10.27 26.27
N ILE A 104 4.48 9.16 25.68
CA ILE A 104 3.78 8.48 24.58
C ILE A 104 3.12 7.24 25.17
N LEU A 105 1.79 7.20 25.12
CA LEU A 105 1.01 6.06 25.58
C LEU A 105 0.70 5.12 24.40
N VAL A 106 1.00 3.84 24.58
CA VAL A 106 0.73 2.77 23.61
C VAL A 106 0.06 1.59 24.29
N SER A 107 -0.69 0.80 23.53
CA SER A 107 -1.26 -0.46 24.04
C SER A 107 -0.22 -1.58 24.09
N ASP A 108 -0.55 -2.70 24.74
CA ASP A 108 0.25 -3.92 24.70
C ASP A 108 -0.03 -4.79 23.45
N GLN A 109 -0.92 -4.34 22.57
CA GLN A 109 -1.28 -4.98 21.30
C GLN A 109 -0.62 -4.33 20.09
N GLU A 110 0.25 -3.33 20.30
CA GLU A 110 0.92 -2.66 19.19
C GLU A 110 1.83 -3.58 18.40
N TYR A 111 1.95 -3.29 17.11
CA TYR A 111 2.87 -4.00 16.24
C TYR A 111 4.32 -3.77 16.68
N ASN A 112 5.14 -4.84 16.71
CA ASN A 112 6.52 -4.79 17.21
C ASN A 112 7.39 -3.68 16.56
N ALA A 113 7.15 -3.33 15.29
CA ALA A 113 7.94 -2.27 14.63
C ALA A 113 7.46 -0.84 14.95
N CYS A 114 6.35 -0.70 15.67
CA CYS A 114 5.74 0.57 16.07
C CYS A 114 5.85 0.82 17.58
N ARG A 115 6.43 -0.13 18.33
CA ARG A 115 6.72 -0.01 19.76
C ARG A 115 8.15 0.46 20.00
#